data_AF-A0A1I5NR23-F1
#
_entry.id   AF-A0A1I5NR23-F1
#
_cell.length_a   1.000
_cell.length_b   1.000
_cell.length_c   1.000
_cell.angle_alpha   90.00
_cell.angle_beta   90.00
_cell.angle_gamma   90.00
#
_symmetry.space_group_name_H-M   'P 1'
#
loop_
_entity.id
_entity.type
_entity.pdbx_description
1 polymer ?
#
loop_
_entity_poly.entity_id
_entity_poly.type
_entity_poly.pdbx_seq_one_letter_code
_entity_poly.pdbx_strand_id
1 'polypeptide(L)'
;MAQVSLARLLAAMGVAVLVAGCSGDPGDSGAGDSAAPPAHQSNARGGPVAEPVTTQDSDWEGVAEALGRSGTLSNGTVYRVGFPRRDLSVTSKDVAVTPGLALGSYVVFARYPDGQTMMMGDLVVTEDELPRVTDALHANGI
;
A
#
# COMPACT_ATOMS: atom_id res chain seq x y z
N MET A 1 -10.35 -23.79 52.22
CA MET A 1 -10.54 -23.63 50.76
C MET A 1 -11.49 -22.45 50.58
N ALA A 2 -10.94 -21.24 50.63
CA ALA A 2 -10.65 -20.39 49.46
C ALA A 2 -11.95 -19.73 48.93
N GLN A 3 -12.26 -18.46 49.26
CA GLN A 3 -11.71 -17.22 48.66
C GLN A 3 -12.13 -17.12 47.16
N VAL A 4 -12.66 -16.04 46.58
CA VAL A 4 -12.51 -14.60 46.82
C VAL A 4 -13.70 -13.85 46.22
N SER A 5 -14.02 -12.74 46.86
CA SER A 5 -14.96 -11.69 46.50
C SER A 5 -14.58 -10.92 45.22
N LEU A 6 -15.61 -10.53 44.47
CA LEU A 6 -15.84 -9.15 44.00
C LEU A 6 -14.69 -8.14 44.20
N ALA A 7 -14.04 -7.71 43.12
CA ALA A 7 -13.70 -6.30 42.87
C ALA A 7 -12.96 -6.15 41.54
N ARG A 8 -13.62 -5.43 40.62
CA ARG A 8 -12.99 -4.71 39.52
C ARG A 8 -12.00 -3.69 40.10
N LEU A 9 -10.76 -3.67 39.65
CA LEU A 9 -10.00 -2.42 39.60
C LEU A 9 -9.07 -2.43 38.39
N LEU A 10 -9.39 -1.53 37.47
CA LEU A 10 -8.61 -1.14 36.32
C LEU A 10 -7.28 -0.53 36.79
N ALA A 11 -6.17 -0.99 36.21
CA ALA A 11 -4.90 -0.28 36.26
C ALA A 11 -4.36 -0.16 34.84
N ALA A 12 -4.84 0.86 34.12
CA ALA A 12 -4.21 1.34 32.90
C ALA A 12 -3.11 2.34 33.32
N MET A 13 -1.86 1.86 33.43
CA MET A 13 -0.70 2.74 33.48
C MET A 13 -0.31 3.12 32.05
N GLY A 14 -0.91 4.21 31.56
CA GLY A 14 -0.43 4.91 30.37
C GLY A 14 0.73 5.82 30.76
N VAL A 15 1.95 5.42 30.42
CA VAL A 15 3.14 6.27 30.50
C VAL A 15 3.08 7.26 29.34
N ALA A 16 2.77 8.52 29.65
CA ALA A 16 2.81 9.62 28.70
C ALA A 16 4.27 10.07 28.52
N VAL A 17 4.84 9.77 27.35
CA VAL A 17 6.16 10.30 26.95
C VAL A 17 5.96 11.73 26.45
N LEU A 18 6.34 12.69 27.30
CA LEU A 18 6.46 14.10 26.96
C LEU A 18 7.80 14.35 26.26
N VAL A 19 7.79 14.57 24.94
CA VAL A 19 8.95 15.14 24.25
C VAL A 19 8.84 16.66 24.30
N ALA A 20 9.59 17.25 25.22
CA ALA A 20 9.91 18.66 25.24
C ALA A 20 10.95 18.94 24.14
N GLY A 21 10.54 19.59 23.05
CA GLY A 21 11.46 20.16 22.07
C GLY A 21 11.76 21.61 22.44
N CYS A 22 13.01 21.88 22.83
CA CYS A 22 13.51 23.20 23.17
C CYS A 22 13.54 24.11 21.94
N SER A 23 12.99 25.32 22.09
CA SER A 23 13.17 26.45 21.19
C SER A 23 14.65 26.83 21.09
N GLY A 24 15.21 26.87 19.88
CA GLY A 24 16.55 27.38 19.59
C GLY A 24 16.48 28.78 18.97
N ASP A 25 17.38 29.65 19.45
CA ASP A 25 17.56 31.09 19.25
C ASP A 25 17.57 31.66 17.81
N PRO A 26 17.40 32.99 17.67
CA PRO A 26 17.48 33.73 16.41
C PRO A 26 18.94 34.00 16.05
N GLY A 27 19.33 33.71 14.80
CA GLY A 27 20.73 33.87 14.41
C GLY A 27 20.98 33.78 12.91
N ASP A 28 21.02 34.97 12.31
CA ASP A 28 21.90 35.37 11.22
C ASP A 28 21.52 35.09 9.76
N SER A 29 21.74 36.15 8.97
CA SER A 29 21.28 36.37 7.61
C SER A 29 22.36 35.94 6.63
N GLY A 30 22.07 34.89 5.86
CA GLY A 30 22.89 34.48 4.71
C GLY A 30 22.04 34.52 3.44
N ALA A 31 22.15 35.62 2.69
CA ALA A 31 21.56 35.76 1.37
C ALA A 31 22.19 34.74 0.41
N GLY A 32 21.38 33.80 -0.07
CA GLY A 32 21.72 32.89 -1.15
C GLY A 32 20.56 32.85 -2.13
N ASP A 33 20.67 33.60 -3.23
CA ASP A 33 19.78 33.51 -4.38
C ASP A 33 19.96 32.14 -5.04
N SER A 34 19.17 31.17 -4.60
CA SER A 34 18.87 29.97 -5.37
C SER A 34 17.39 30.04 -5.69
N ALA A 35 17.10 30.50 -6.91
CA ALA A 35 15.76 30.47 -7.47
C ALA A 35 15.27 29.01 -7.47
N ALA A 36 14.44 28.69 -6.48
CA ALA A 36 13.71 27.44 -6.41
C ALA A 36 12.82 27.33 -7.66
N PRO A 37 12.69 26.13 -8.27
CA PRO A 37 11.63 25.91 -9.26
C PRO A 37 10.28 26.23 -8.60
N PRO A 38 9.29 26.74 -9.36
CA PRO A 38 7.99 27.04 -8.80
C PRO A 38 7.45 25.76 -8.16
N ALA A 39 7.22 25.82 -6.85
CA ALA A 39 6.50 24.78 -6.15
C ALA A 39 5.20 24.56 -6.92
N HIS A 40 4.99 23.34 -7.44
CA HIS A 40 3.66 22.89 -7.80
C HIS A 40 2.84 22.99 -6.52
N GLN A 41 2.10 24.08 -6.38
CA GLN A 41 1.08 24.24 -5.35
C GLN A 41 0.05 23.16 -5.66
N SER A 42 0.25 21.98 -5.07
CA SER A 42 -0.77 20.96 -4.95
C SER A 42 -1.89 21.64 -4.18
N ASN A 43 -2.88 22.12 -4.93
CA ASN A 43 -4.10 22.63 -4.38
C ASN A 43 -4.84 21.41 -3.82
N ALA A 44 -4.46 21.00 -2.61
CA ALA A 44 -5.13 19.97 -1.83
C ALA A 44 -6.49 20.54 -1.42
N ARG A 45 -7.39 20.66 -2.40
CA ARG A 45 -8.81 20.81 -2.15
C ARG A 45 -9.23 19.52 -1.47
N GLY A 46 -9.36 19.59 -0.15
CA GLY A 46 -9.97 18.55 0.67
C GLY A 46 -11.43 18.38 0.32
N GLY A 47 -11.70 17.77 -0.84
CA GLY A 47 -12.97 17.13 -1.09
C GLY A 47 -13.11 15.88 -0.21
N PRO A 48 -14.32 15.37 -0.01
CA PRO A 48 -14.51 14.10 0.68
C PRO A 48 -13.68 13.01 -0.01
N VAL A 49 -12.88 12.27 0.76
CA VAL A 49 -12.24 11.04 0.26
C VAL A 49 -13.37 10.07 -0.04
N ALA A 50 -13.52 9.68 -1.30
CA ALA A 50 -14.48 8.65 -1.66
C ALA A 50 -14.04 7.33 -1.04
N GLU A 51 -14.97 6.58 -0.47
CA GLU A 51 -14.73 5.24 0.05
C GLU A 51 -15.12 4.19 -1.01
N PRO A 52 -14.41 3.05 -1.07
CA PRO A 52 -14.79 1.94 -1.95
C PRO A 52 -16.19 1.39 -1.62
N VAL A 53 -16.91 0.94 -2.63
CA VAL A 53 -18.20 0.27 -2.45
C VAL A 53 -18.03 -1.21 -2.10
N THR A 54 -18.97 -1.77 -1.36
CA THR A 54 -19.02 -3.21 -1.11
C THR A 54 -19.37 -3.97 -2.39
N THR A 55 -18.69 -5.07 -2.61
CA THR A 55 -18.79 -5.99 -3.76
C THR A 55 -18.88 -7.43 -3.25
N GLN A 56 -19.15 -8.36 -4.16
CA GLN A 56 -19.18 -9.81 -3.92
C GLN A 56 -18.20 -10.52 -4.88
N ASP A 57 -17.86 -11.78 -4.65
CA ASP A 57 -16.93 -12.49 -5.55
C ASP A 57 -17.43 -12.56 -7.00
N SER A 58 -18.75 -12.68 -7.20
CA SER A 58 -19.38 -12.70 -8.53
C SER A 58 -19.16 -11.39 -9.31
N ASP A 59 -18.94 -10.27 -8.63
CA ASP A 59 -18.61 -9.01 -9.28
C ASP A 59 -17.27 -9.06 -10.03
N TRP A 60 -16.38 -9.97 -9.66
CA TRP A 60 -14.99 -10.03 -10.12
C TRP A 60 -14.71 -11.19 -11.07
N GLU A 61 -15.72 -11.94 -11.53
CA GLU A 61 -15.57 -13.06 -12.45
C GLU A 61 -14.89 -12.65 -13.76
N GLY A 62 -15.30 -11.53 -14.36
CA GLY A 62 -14.67 -11.03 -15.59
C GLY A 62 -13.20 -10.63 -15.39
N VAL A 63 -12.84 -10.13 -14.20
CA VAL A 63 -11.43 -9.85 -13.86
C VAL A 63 -10.65 -11.15 -13.70
N ALA A 64 -11.24 -12.16 -13.04
CA ALA A 64 -10.62 -13.46 -12.88
C ALA A 64 -10.37 -14.15 -14.24
N GLU A 65 -11.33 -14.06 -15.15
CA GLU A 65 -11.22 -14.59 -16.51
C GLU A 65 -10.12 -13.87 -17.31
N ALA A 66 -10.13 -12.53 -17.32
CA ALA A 66 -9.13 -11.74 -18.03
C ALA A 66 -7.69 -11.99 -17.53
N LEU A 67 -7.53 -12.21 -16.22
CA LEU A 67 -6.24 -12.51 -15.60
C LEU A 67 -5.88 -14.01 -15.62
N GLY A 68 -6.80 -14.87 -16.08
CA GLY A 68 -6.63 -16.33 -16.14
C GLY A 68 -6.61 -17.01 -14.76
N ARG A 69 -7.06 -16.32 -13.70
CA ARG A 69 -7.09 -16.85 -12.33
C ARG A 69 -7.93 -16.02 -11.38
N SER A 70 -8.49 -16.69 -10.37
CA SER A 70 -9.22 -16.06 -9.28
C SER A 70 -8.28 -15.42 -8.25
N GLY A 71 -8.81 -14.40 -7.59
CA GLY A 71 -8.23 -13.69 -6.46
C GLY A 71 -8.97 -13.95 -5.16
N THR A 72 -8.81 -13.03 -4.23
CA THR A 72 -9.47 -13.05 -2.93
C THR A 72 -10.08 -11.69 -2.65
N LEU A 73 -11.39 -11.67 -2.38
CA LEU A 73 -12.09 -10.49 -1.90
C LEU A 73 -11.87 -10.33 -0.39
N SER A 74 -11.27 -9.23 0.02
CA SER A 74 -11.02 -8.89 1.42
C SER A 74 -11.98 -7.80 1.88
N ASN A 75 -12.63 -8.02 3.03
CA ASN A 75 -13.54 -7.08 3.67
C ASN A 75 -14.69 -6.58 2.77
N GLY A 76 -15.01 -7.34 1.71
CA GLY A 76 -16.04 -7.00 0.75
C GLY A 76 -15.70 -5.85 -0.20
N THR A 77 -14.50 -5.26 -0.18
CA THR A 77 -14.20 -4.04 -0.95
C THR A 77 -12.97 -4.14 -1.85
N VAL A 78 -11.99 -4.96 -1.47
CA VAL A 78 -10.71 -5.06 -2.20
C VAL A 78 -10.55 -6.48 -2.73
N TYR A 79 -10.53 -6.62 -4.07
CA TYR A 79 -10.28 -7.88 -4.74
C TYR A 79 -8.82 -7.97 -5.16
N ARG A 80 -8.07 -8.94 -4.62
CA ARG A 80 -6.63 -9.10 -4.86
C ARG A 80 -6.32 -10.37 -5.63
N VAL A 81 -5.51 -10.26 -6.69
CA VAL A 81 -4.97 -11.38 -7.46
C VAL A 81 -3.44 -11.35 -7.36
N GLY A 82 -2.82 -12.38 -6.79
CA GLY A 82 -1.37 -12.39 -6.49
C GLY A 82 -0.59 -13.43 -7.27
N PHE A 83 0.39 -13.03 -8.10
CA PHE A 83 1.22 -13.80 -9.03
C PHE A 83 2.62 -14.10 -8.46
N PRO A 84 2.82 -15.27 -7.80
CA PRO A 84 4.14 -15.65 -7.31
C PRO A 84 5.09 -16.06 -8.45
N ARG A 85 6.31 -15.52 -8.46
CA ARG A 85 7.44 -15.91 -9.33
C ARG A 85 8.07 -17.20 -8.84
N ARG A 86 7.50 -18.35 -9.21
CA ARG A 86 8.02 -19.69 -8.86
C ARG A 86 9.20 -20.13 -9.72
N ASP A 87 9.46 -19.40 -10.79
CA ASP A 87 10.57 -19.58 -11.72
C ASP A 87 11.90 -19.04 -11.17
N LEU A 88 11.85 -18.09 -10.23
CA LEU A 88 13.05 -17.44 -9.69
C LEU A 88 13.60 -18.18 -8.46
N SER A 89 14.91 -18.41 -8.46
CA SER A 89 15.68 -18.86 -7.30
C SER A 89 16.63 -17.75 -6.88
N VAL A 90 16.24 -16.98 -5.86
CA VAL A 90 17.00 -15.82 -5.39
C VAL A 90 17.51 -16.08 -3.98
N THR A 91 18.79 -15.79 -3.76
CA THR A 91 19.44 -15.82 -2.45
C THR A 91 20.00 -14.45 -2.14
N SER A 92 19.74 -13.92 -0.94
CA SER A 92 20.31 -12.67 -0.46
C SER A 92 21.05 -12.94 0.84
N LYS A 93 22.36 -12.67 0.88
CA LYS A 93 23.22 -12.92 2.06
C LYS A 93 23.02 -14.32 2.66
N ASP A 94 23.11 -15.34 1.80
CA ASP A 94 22.93 -16.76 2.15
C ASP A 94 21.52 -17.16 2.61
N VAL A 95 20.52 -16.26 2.53
CA VAL A 95 19.11 -16.56 2.81
C VAL A 95 18.35 -16.73 1.49
N ALA A 96 17.79 -17.92 1.29
CA ALA A 96 16.90 -18.19 0.16
C ALA A 96 15.58 -17.43 0.32
N VAL A 97 15.21 -16.66 -0.71
CA VAL A 97 13.97 -15.88 -0.73
C VAL A 97 12.87 -16.72 -1.36
N THR A 98 11.81 -17.01 -0.59
CA THR A 98 10.68 -17.77 -1.11
C THR A 98 9.71 -16.88 -1.88
N PRO A 99 9.01 -17.38 -2.92
CA PRO A 99 8.12 -16.56 -3.71
C PRO A 99 6.98 -15.91 -2.92
N GLY A 100 6.42 -16.63 -1.95
CA GLY A 100 5.37 -16.10 -1.08
C GLY A 100 5.83 -15.00 -0.12
N LEU A 101 7.14 -14.86 0.13
CA LEU A 101 7.69 -13.85 1.02
C LEU A 101 7.96 -12.53 0.29
N ALA A 102 8.66 -12.57 -0.85
CA ALA A 102 9.12 -11.35 -1.51
C ALA A 102 9.24 -11.44 -3.05
N LEU A 103 8.88 -12.56 -3.69
CA LEU A 103 8.87 -12.69 -5.16
C LEU A 103 7.43 -12.86 -5.68
N GLY A 104 6.50 -12.10 -5.11
CA GLY A 104 5.11 -12.09 -5.53
C GLY A 104 4.76 -10.75 -6.15
N SER A 105 4.28 -10.77 -7.39
CA SER A 105 3.57 -9.64 -8.00
C SER A 105 2.10 -9.69 -7.58
N TYR A 106 1.38 -8.58 -7.63
CA TYR A 106 -0.07 -8.61 -7.48
C TYR A 106 -0.76 -7.44 -8.17
N VAL A 107 -2.06 -7.62 -8.36
CA VAL A 107 -2.99 -6.54 -8.69
C VAL A 107 -4.15 -6.57 -7.70
N VAL A 108 -4.62 -5.41 -7.30
CA VAL A 108 -5.80 -5.18 -6.48
C VAL A 108 -6.77 -4.27 -7.21
N PHE A 109 -8.05 -4.54 -7.01
CA PHE A 109 -9.15 -3.76 -7.56
C PHE A 109 -10.10 -3.30 -6.45
N ALA A 110 -10.59 -2.07 -6.58
CA ALA A 110 -11.62 -1.50 -5.71
C ALA A 110 -12.58 -0.67 -6.55
N ARG A 111 -13.90 -0.86 -6.38
CA ARG A 111 -14.93 -0.07 -7.07
C ARG A 111 -15.31 1.14 -6.24
N TYR A 112 -15.64 2.24 -6.92
CA TYR A 112 -16.08 3.49 -6.30
C TYR A 112 -17.51 3.87 -6.73
N PRO A 113 -18.19 4.76 -5.98
CA PRO A 113 -19.58 5.14 -6.25
C PRO A 113 -19.82 5.80 -7.61
N ASP A 114 -18.78 6.37 -8.23
CA ASP A 114 -18.81 6.97 -9.57
C ASP A 114 -18.77 5.94 -10.71
N GLY A 115 -18.79 4.64 -10.36
CA GLY A 115 -18.71 3.54 -11.30
C GLY A 115 -17.29 3.26 -11.82
N GLN A 116 -16.28 4.02 -11.37
CA GLN A 116 -14.89 3.76 -11.71
C GLN A 116 -14.32 2.63 -10.84
N THR A 117 -13.32 1.94 -11.37
CA THR A 117 -12.55 0.92 -10.64
C THR A 117 -11.12 1.38 -10.54
N MET A 118 -10.62 1.53 -9.32
CA MET A 118 -9.20 1.74 -9.09
C MET A 118 -8.48 0.39 -9.18
N MET A 119 -7.35 0.40 -9.88
CA MET A 119 -6.42 -0.71 -9.95
C MET A 119 -5.09 -0.25 -9.34
N MET A 120 -4.55 -1.05 -8.43
CA MET A 120 -3.19 -0.87 -7.90
C MET A 120 -2.46 -2.21 -7.99
N GLY A 121 -1.14 -2.19 -7.96
CA GLY A 121 -0.39 -3.43 -7.99
C GLY A 121 1.10 -3.21 -7.86
N ASP A 122 1.82 -4.33 -7.81
CA ASP A 122 3.26 -4.38 -7.98
C ASP A 122 3.63 -5.51 -8.94
N LEU A 123 4.80 -5.37 -9.54
CA LEU A 123 5.39 -6.36 -10.44
C LEU A 123 6.80 -6.67 -9.96
N VAL A 124 7.11 -7.96 -9.92
CA VAL A 124 8.45 -8.49 -9.66
C VAL A 124 8.97 -8.98 -11.00
N VAL A 125 9.94 -8.24 -11.55
CA VAL A 125 10.54 -8.47 -12.87
C VAL A 125 12.05 -8.61 -12.74
N THR A 126 12.66 -9.42 -13.61
CA THR A 126 14.12 -9.43 -13.75
C THR A 126 14.59 -8.26 -14.61
N GLU A 127 15.89 -7.98 -14.57
CA GLU A 127 16.50 -6.90 -15.37
C GLU A 127 16.25 -7.10 -16.88
N ASP A 128 16.31 -8.35 -17.36
CA ASP A 128 16.09 -8.70 -18.77
C ASP A 128 14.60 -8.60 -19.19
N GLU A 129 13.68 -8.67 -18.24
CA GLU A 129 12.23 -8.57 -18.48
C GLU A 129 11.74 -7.12 -18.44
N LEU A 130 12.39 -6.27 -17.66
CA LEU A 130 11.97 -4.90 -17.37
C LEU A 130 11.60 -4.10 -18.63
N PRO A 131 12.42 -4.04 -19.70
CA PRO A 131 12.07 -3.24 -20.88
C PRO A 131 10.76 -3.68 -21.53
N ARG A 132 10.56 -5.00 -21.69
CA ARG A 132 9.35 -5.55 -22.32
C ARG A 132 8.10 -5.33 -21.48
N VAL A 133 8.24 -5.41 -20.16
CA VAL A 133 7.12 -5.16 -19.24
C VAL A 133 6.73 -3.68 -19.28
N THR A 134 7.70 -2.76 -19.21
CA THR A 134 7.45 -1.32 -19.31
C THR A 134 6.80 -0.96 -20.64
N ASP A 135 7.29 -1.50 -21.76
CA ASP A 135 6.69 -1.29 -23.08
C ASP A 135 5.23 -1.78 -23.12
N ALA A 136 4.95 -2.95 -22.54
CA ALA A 136 3.60 -3.50 -22.47
C ALA A 136 2.65 -2.64 -21.62
N LEU A 137 3.11 -2.10 -20.49
CA LEU A 137 2.30 -1.21 -19.65
C LEU A 137 1.96 0.08 -20.38
N HIS A 138 2.96 0.75 -20.97
CA HIS A 138 2.74 1.97 -21.74
C HIS A 138 1.82 1.77 -22.95
N ALA A 139 1.97 0.65 -23.68
CA ALA A 139 1.12 0.33 -24.81
C ALA A 139 -0.37 0.17 -24.43
N ASN A 140 -0.65 -0.15 -23.16
CA ASN A 140 -1.99 -0.28 -22.61
C ASN A 140 -2.41 0.92 -21.73
N GLY A 141 -1.61 1.98 -21.68
CA GLY A 141 -1.91 3.21 -20.94
C GLY A 141 -1.83 3.08 -19.42
N ILE A 142 -1.00 2.15 -18.94
CA ILE A 142 -0.70 1.93 -17.51
C ILE A 142 0.65 2.57 -17.17
#